data_AF-A0A034W0T0-F1
#
_entry.id   AF-A0A034W0T0-F1
#
_cell.length_a   1.000
_cell.length_b   1.000
_cell.length_c   1.000
_cell.angle_alpha   90.00
_cell.angle_beta   90.00
_cell.angle_gamma   90.00
#
_symmetry.space_group_name_H-M   'P 1'
#
loop_
_entity.id
_entity.type
_entity.pdbx_description
1 polymer ?
#
loop_
_entity_poly.entity_id
_entity_poly.type
_entity_poly.pdbx_seq_one_letter_code
_entity_poly.pdbx_strand_id
1 'polypeptide(L)'
;MIYLCDKEYTLNKKENCTIKQAYAHFHQQLQQNQIKLLPLKPSDLLLYTDDRVLPSPEALQFLKYYAKDVRNVLFRLKYVVYGFYWQHPKQTYLNGLVSSFVHMDNPSQLNGDESDPAKIFEISLTASNHPAPFVIGDLNHFGGWFCKYCQQPEEIVAELHAATSSLTQVQFADTVRNHNIDAAYLQKLIATGIYVDGKMQLLRNRRYSDKYYAPSLAETDNSKYGNLLVNLFESFDDDIEYEAGNY
;
A
#
# COMPACT_ATOMS: atom_id res chain seq x y z
N MET A 1 -13.11 1.45 10.60
CA MET A 1 -12.19 1.31 11.75
C MET A 1 -10.93 0.66 11.23
N ILE A 2 -9.76 1.18 11.61
CA ILE A 2 -8.48 0.65 11.17
C ILE A 2 -7.95 -0.18 12.33
N TYR A 3 -7.83 -1.49 12.15
CA TYR A 3 -7.15 -2.36 13.10
C TYR A 3 -5.71 -2.53 12.63
N LEU A 4 -4.76 -2.14 13.47
CA LEU A 4 -3.34 -2.31 13.22
C LEU A 4 -2.88 -3.56 13.97
N CYS A 5 -2.30 -4.52 13.26
CA CYS A 5 -1.54 -5.57 13.94
C CYS A 5 -0.20 -4.98 14.37
N ASP A 6 -0.18 -4.44 15.58
CA ASP A 6 1.01 -3.83 16.18
C ASP A 6 2.10 -4.89 16.44
N LYS A 7 3.37 -4.47 16.36
CA LYS A 7 4.53 -5.17 16.93
C LYS A 7 4.29 -5.58 18.39
N GLU A 8 3.56 -4.82 19.19
CA GLU A 8 3.16 -5.21 20.55
C GLU A 8 2.34 -6.51 20.58
N TYR A 9 1.45 -6.74 19.60
CA TYR A 9 0.65 -7.99 19.54
C TYR A 9 1.55 -9.20 19.24
N THR A 10 2.47 -9.04 18.30
CA THR A 10 3.45 -10.09 17.93
C THR A 10 4.49 -10.32 19.03
N LEU A 11 4.93 -9.27 19.74
CA LEU A 11 5.85 -9.35 20.86
C LEU A 11 5.21 -9.99 22.11
N ASN A 12 3.98 -9.63 22.44
CA ASN A 12 3.31 -10.11 23.66
C ASN A 12 2.78 -11.55 23.52
N LYS A 13 2.34 -11.97 22.32
CA LYS A 13 1.79 -13.33 22.12
C LYS A 13 2.74 -14.32 21.46
N LYS A 14 3.88 -13.89 20.89
CA LYS A 14 4.78 -14.75 20.09
C LYS A 14 4.07 -15.53 18.96
N GLU A 15 2.93 -15.04 18.51
CA GLU A 15 2.13 -15.65 17.45
C GLU A 15 2.19 -14.78 16.19
N ASN A 16 2.30 -15.41 15.02
CA ASN A 16 2.21 -14.72 13.73
C ASN A 16 0.82 -14.12 13.58
N CYS A 17 0.71 -12.82 13.36
CA CYS A 17 -0.58 -12.16 13.15
C CYS A 17 -1.29 -12.73 11.91
N THR A 18 -2.36 -13.49 12.12
CA THR A 18 -3.25 -14.05 11.06
C THR A 18 -4.58 -13.31 11.00
N ILE A 19 -5.37 -13.40 9.89
CA ILE A 19 -6.72 -12.77 9.84
C ILE A 19 -7.55 -13.28 10.98
N LYS A 20 -7.54 -14.60 11.20
CA LYS A 20 -8.34 -15.22 12.25
C LYS A 20 -8.06 -14.59 13.62
N GLN A 21 -6.81 -14.26 13.92
CA GLN A 21 -6.43 -13.61 15.17
C GLN A 21 -6.76 -12.12 15.20
N ALA A 22 -6.47 -11.36 14.13
CA ALA A 22 -6.84 -9.95 14.04
C ALA A 22 -8.37 -9.77 14.15
N TYR A 23 -9.11 -10.65 13.49
CA TYR A 23 -10.56 -10.75 13.51
C TYR A 23 -11.10 -11.18 14.87
N ALA A 24 -10.55 -12.24 15.47
CA ALA A 24 -10.94 -12.68 16.81
C ALA A 24 -10.67 -11.59 17.85
N HIS A 25 -9.56 -10.86 17.72
CA HIS A 25 -9.24 -9.75 18.59
C HIS A 25 -10.20 -8.57 18.40
N PHE A 26 -10.49 -8.18 17.15
CA PHE A 26 -11.51 -7.16 16.84
C PHE A 26 -12.88 -7.54 17.43
N HIS A 27 -13.32 -8.78 17.26
CA HIS A 27 -14.56 -9.31 17.86
C HIS A 27 -14.53 -9.31 19.38
N GLN A 28 -13.40 -9.68 19.98
CA GLN A 28 -13.22 -9.62 21.43
C GLN A 28 -13.37 -8.18 21.95
N GLN A 29 -12.77 -7.20 21.28
CA GLN A 29 -12.87 -5.79 21.66
C GLN A 29 -14.31 -5.25 21.54
N LEU A 30 -15.04 -5.70 20.52
CA LEU A 30 -16.48 -5.42 20.37
C LEU A 30 -17.29 -5.99 21.53
N GLN A 31 -17.10 -7.26 21.88
CA GLN A 31 -17.81 -7.92 22.99
C GLN A 31 -17.49 -7.28 24.34
N GLN A 32 -16.25 -6.79 24.52
CA GLN A 32 -15.81 -6.09 25.72
C GLN A 32 -16.25 -4.62 25.77
N ASN A 33 -17.06 -4.14 24.81
CA ASN A 33 -17.48 -2.74 24.67
C ASN A 33 -16.32 -1.72 24.66
N GLN A 34 -15.10 -2.18 24.34
CA GLN A 34 -13.93 -1.30 24.22
C GLN A 34 -14.05 -0.39 23.01
N ILE A 35 -14.86 -0.78 22.03
CA ILE A 35 -15.16 0.03 20.86
C ILE A 35 -16.67 0.20 20.73
N LYS A 36 -17.14 1.44 20.89
CA LYS A 36 -18.54 1.82 20.71
C LYS A 36 -18.85 1.89 19.22
N LEU A 37 -19.20 0.75 18.63
CA LEU A 37 -19.73 0.67 17.27
C LEU A 37 -21.25 0.51 17.27
N LEU A 38 -21.87 0.95 16.18
CA LEU A 38 -23.20 0.50 15.80
C LEU A 38 -23.19 -1.04 15.67
N PRO A 39 -24.32 -1.72 15.92
CA PRO A 39 -24.39 -3.17 15.75
C PRO A 39 -23.98 -3.55 14.32
N LEU A 40 -22.93 -4.38 14.22
CA LEU A 40 -22.40 -4.85 12.94
C LEU A 40 -23.45 -5.69 12.22
N LYS A 41 -23.57 -5.49 10.92
CA LYS A 41 -24.41 -6.30 10.03
C LYS A 41 -23.55 -7.33 9.29
N PRO A 42 -24.09 -8.51 8.94
CA PRO A 42 -23.38 -9.50 8.14
C PRO A 42 -22.86 -8.98 6.78
N SER A 43 -23.51 -7.94 6.25
CA SER A 43 -23.15 -7.27 5.00
C SER A 43 -22.08 -6.19 5.18
N ASP A 44 -21.69 -5.85 6.41
CA ASP A 44 -20.62 -4.88 6.62
C ASP A 44 -19.31 -5.42 6.03
N LEU A 45 -18.44 -4.51 5.61
CA LEU A 45 -17.21 -4.85 4.90
C LEU A 45 -16.00 -4.64 5.80
N LEU A 46 -15.11 -5.62 5.80
CA LEU A 46 -13.80 -5.54 6.41
C LEU A 46 -12.77 -5.24 5.32
N LEU A 47 -12.04 -4.14 5.47
CA LEU A 47 -10.89 -3.79 4.63
C LEU A 47 -9.60 -4.20 5.38
N TYR A 48 -8.86 -5.12 4.79
CA TYR A 48 -7.54 -5.53 5.23
C TYR A 48 -6.49 -4.90 4.32
N THR A 49 -5.63 -4.07 4.90
CA THR A 49 -4.56 -3.42 4.15
C THR A 49 -3.48 -2.88 5.08
N ASP A 50 -2.35 -2.46 4.50
CA ASP A 50 -1.25 -1.83 5.23
C ASP A 50 -1.33 -0.29 5.19
N ASP A 51 -0.41 0.37 5.89
CA ASP A 51 -0.34 1.83 6.00
C ASP A 51 0.10 2.55 4.70
N ARG A 52 0.42 1.82 3.65
CA ARG A 52 0.88 2.35 2.35
C ARG A 52 -0.20 2.26 1.29
N VAL A 53 -1.26 1.51 1.54
CA VAL A 53 -2.37 1.35 0.62
C VAL A 53 -3.45 2.39 0.92
N LEU A 54 -3.84 3.08 -0.13
CA LEU A 54 -4.86 4.13 -0.15
C LEU A 54 -5.93 3.72 -1.16
N PRO A 55 -6.94 2.92 -0.76
CA PRO A 55 -8.02 2.56 -1.68
C PRO A 55 -8.80 3.79 -2.12
N SER A 56 -9.29 3.77 -3.36
CA SER A 56 -10.16 4.82 -3.87
C SER A 56 -11.45 4.90 -3.02
N PRO A 57 -11.84 6.10 -2.56
CA PRO A 57 -13.12 6.29 -1.89
C PRO A 57 -14.31 5.81 -2.73
N GLU A 58 -14.27 6.04 -4.04
CA GLU A 58 -15.30 5.63 -5.00
C GLU A 58 -15.42 4.11 -5.07
N ALA A 59 -14.28 3.40 -5.11
CA ALA A 59 -14.25 1.94 -5.07
C ALA A 59 -14.85 1.39 -3.78
N LEU A 60 -14.49 1.96 -2.63
CA LEU A 60 -15.04 1.55 -1.34
C LEU A 60 -16.54 1.83 -1.23
N GLN A 61 -17.01 2.96 -1.77
CA GLN A 61 -18.44 3.28 -1.83
C GLN A 61 -19.21 2.31 -2.72
N PHE A 62 -18.65 1.98 -3.89
CA PHE A 62 -19.25 0.98 -4.78
C PHE A 62 -19.45 -0.36 -4.06
N LEU A 63 -18.39 -0.87 -3.43
CA LEU A 63 -18.47 -2.11 -2.67
C LEU A 63 -19.50 -2.04 -1.54
N LYS A 64 -19.53 -0.93 -0.80
CA LYS A 64 -20.41 -0.79 0.36
C LYS A 64 -21.89 -0.69 0.01
N TYR A 65 -22.23 0.05 -1.06
CA TYR A 65 -23.62 0.42 -1.33
C TYR A 65 -24.26 -0.35 -2.50
N TYR A 66 -23.45 -0.91 -3.40
CA TYR A 66 -23.95 -1.49 -4.65
C TYR A 66 -23.60 -2.97 -4.82
N ALA A 67 -22.46 -3.42 -4.27
CA ALA A 67 -22.11 -4.84 -4.34
C ALA A 67 -22.98 -5.66 -3.37
N LYS A 68 -23.57 -6.74 -3.87
CA LYS A 68 -24.44 -7.63 -3.07
C LYS A 68 -23.67 -8.72 -2.33
N ASP A 69 -22.56 -9.17 -2.91
CA ASP A 69 -21.76 -10.27 -2.38
C ASP A 69 -20.27 -9.97 -2.58
N VAL A 70 -19.60 -9.53 -1.51
CA VAL A 70 -18.20 -9.09 -1.55
C VAL A 70 -17.32 -10.15 -0.90
N ARG A 71 -16.66 -10.95 -1.73
CA ARG A 71 -15.78 -12.04 -1.30
C ARG A 71 -14.37 -11.80 -1.84
N ASN A 72 -13.41 -11.60 -0.94
CA ASN A 72 -11.98 -11.54 -1.23
C ASN A 72 -11.62 -10.65 -2.44
N VAL A 73 -12.14 -9.43 -2.43
CA VAL A 73 -11.90 -8.45 -3.49
C VAL A 73 -10.57 -7.75 -3.27
N LEU A 74 -9.72 -7.71 -4.29
CA LEU A 74 -8.43 -7.01 -4.25
C LEU A 74 -8.48 -5.64 -4.89
N PHE A 75 -7.49 -4.80 -4.62
CA PHE A 75 -7.27 -3.56 -5.37
C PHE A 75 -6.02 -3.65 -6.23
N ARG A 76 -6.17 -3.24 -7.49
CA ARG A 76 -5.03 -2.88 -8.33
C ARG A 76 -4.74 -1.41 -8.13
N LEU A 77 -3.64 -1.14 -7.44
CA LEU A 77 -3.26 0.18 -6.99
C LEU A 77 -2.20 0.76 -7.93
N LYS A 78 -2.21 2.08 -8.10
CA LYS A 78 -1.11 2.79 -8.75
C LYS A 78 0.12 2.71 -7.84
N TYR A 79 1.24 2.25 -8.38
CA TYR A 79 2.46 2.07 -7.60
C TYR A 79 3.33 3.33 -7.65
N VAL A 80 3.21 4.16 -6.62
CA VAL A 80 4.00 5.39 -6.47
C VAL A 80 5.10 5.22 -5.42
N VAL A 81 6.14 6.04 -5.52
CA VAL A 81 7.34 5.97 -4.67
C VAL A 81 7.75 7.37 -4.23
N TYR A 82 8.17 7.56 -2.97
CA TYR A 82 8.59 8.86 -2.37
C TYR A 82 7.49 9.93 -2.24
N GLY A 83 6.53 9.92 -3.15
CA GLY A 83 5.35 10.76 -3.21
C GLY A 83 4.58 10.44 -4.48
N PHE A 84 3.55 11.22 -4.78
CA PHE A 84 2.71 11.02 -5.97
C PHE A 84 3.40 11.43 -7.28
N TYR A 85 4.55 12.11 -7.20
CA TYR A 85 5.34 12.60 -8.33
C TYR A 85 6.29 11.56 -8.95
N TRP A 86 6.55 10.42 -8.31
CA TRP A 86 7.29 9.30 -8.91
C TRP A 86 6.46 8.01 -8.94
N GLN A 87 6.54 7.29 -10.06
CA GLN A 87 5.89 6.00 -10.26
C GLN A 87 6.93 4.91 -10.50
N HIS A 88 6.71 3.76 -9.88
CA HIS A 88 7.53 2.59 -10.08
C HIS A 88 7.33 2.04 -11.52
N PRO A 89 8.36 1.53 -12.21
CA PRO A 89 8.24 1.00 -13.58
C PRO A 89 7.23 -0.14 -13.78
N LYS A 90 6.95 -0.93 -12.74
CA LYS A 90 5.85 -1.93 -12.73
C LYS A 90 4.45 -1.32 -12.84
N GLN A 91 4.34 0.00 -12.61
CA GLN A 91 3.15 0.85 -12.67
C GLN A 91 2.03 0.52 -11.67
N THR A 92 1.75 -0.76 -11.42
CA THR A 92 0.69 -1.22 -10.53
C THR A 92 1.22 -2.15 -9.46
N TYR A 93 0.49 -2.20 -8.35
CA TYR A 93 0.71 -3.11 -7.25
C TYR A 93 -0.64 -3.67 -6.83
N LEU A 94 -0.78 -5.00 -6.76
CA LEU A 94 -1.96 -5.60 -6.16
C LEU A 94 -1.76 -5.58 -4.65
N ASN A 95 -2.72 -5.05 -3.89
CA ASN A 95 -2.75 -5.11 -2.42
C ASN A 95 -4.13 -4.63 -1.95
N GLY A 96 -4.40 -4.76 -0.66
CA GLY A 96 -5.69 -4.47 -0.07
C GLY A 96 -6.69 -5.58 -0.41
N LEU A 97 -7.32 -6.12 0.63
CA LEU A 97 -8.31 -7.19 0.53
C LEU A 97 -9.59 -6.72 1.23
N VAL A 98 -10.73 -6.83 0.56
CA VAL A 98 -12.04 -6.55 1.15
C VAL A 98 -12.93 -7.77 1.09
N SER A 99 -13.57 -8.08 2.21
CA SER A 99 -14.55 -9.16 2.31
C SER A 99 -15.67 -8.77 3.27
N SER A 100 -16.87 -9.28 3.06
CA SER A 100 -17.98 -9.09 4.00
C SER A 100 -17.84 -9.99 5.23
N PHE A 101 -18.45 -9.58 6.35
CA PHE A 101 -18.41 -10.37 7.60
C PHE A 101 -18.94 -11.80 7.42
N VAL A 102 -20.00 -12.01 6.63
CA VAL A 102 -20.58 -13.34 6.43
C VAL A 102 -19.61 -14.35 5.78
N HIS A 103 -18.69 -13.90 4.93
CA HIS A 103 -17.65 -14.76 4.34
C HIS A 103 -16.47 -14.98 5.28
N MET A 104 -16.25 -14.08 6.23
CA MET A 104 -15.21 -14.21 7.25
C MET A 104 -15.65 -15.11 8.43
N ASP A 105 -16.93 -15.07 8.80
CA ASP A 105 -17.50 -15.80 9.95
C ASP A 105 -17.77 -17.29 9.69
N ASN A 106 -17.66 -17.75 8.44
CA ASN A 106 -17.83 -19.17 8.08
C ASN A 106 -16.50 -19.82 7.66
N PRO A 107 -15.56 -20.04 8.60
CA PRO A 107 -14.27 -20.67 8.31
C PRO A 107 -14.40 -22.14 7.91
N SER A 108 -15.57 -22.76 8.02
CA SER A 108 -15.87 -24.11 7.51
C SER A 108 -16.01 -24.15 5.98
N GLN A 109 -16.18 -23.01 5.31
CA GLN A 109 -16.15 -22.89 3.85
C GLN A 109 -14.80 -22.39 3.32
N LEU A 110 -13.92 -21.95 4.21
CA LEU A 110 -12.55 -21.56 3.88
C LEU A 110 -11.68 -22.80 4.08
N ASN A 111 -11.03 -23.29 3.03
CA ASN A 111 -9.97 -24.29 3.23
C ASN A 111 -8.94 -23.68 4.18
N GLY A 112 -8.24 -24.47 5.01
CA GLY A 112 -7.38 -23.96 6.09
C GLY A 112 -6.38 -22.86 5.67
N ASP A 113 -6.00 -22.81 4.39
CA ASP A 113 -5.13 -21.80 3.78
C ASP A 113 -5.84 -20.47 3.37
N GLU A 114 -7.17 -20.45 3.23
CA GLU A 114 -7.98 -19.26 2.88
C GLU A 114 -8.36 -18.40 4.11
N SER A 115 -7.70 -18.61 5.26
CA SER A 115 -7.96 -17.89 6.52
C SER A 115 -6.86 -16.88 6.92
N ASP A 116 -5.80 -16.78 6.11
CA ASP A 116 -4.65 -15.89 6.27
C ASP A 116 -4.64 -14.94 5.06
N PRO A 117 -4.66 -13.60 5.21
CA PRO A 117 -4.91 -12.72 4.07
C PRO A 117 -3.65 -12.62 3.21
N ALA A 118 -2.47 -12.89 3.78
CA ALA A 118 -1.23 -13.01 3.04
C ALA A 118 -1.27 -14.27 2.17
N LYS A 119 -1.80 -15.39 2.69
CA LYS A 119 -2.02 -16.59 1.88
C LYS A 119 -3.15 -16.43 0.86
N ILE A 120 -4.28 -15.82 1.21
CA ILE A 120 -5.35 -15.51 0.24
C ILE A 120 -4.75 -14.64 -0.86
N PHE A 121 -4.01 -13.61 -0.50
CA PHE A 121 -3.33 -12.74 -1.44
C PHE A 121 -2.34 -13.53 -2.32
N GLU A 122 -1.48 -14.39 -1.76
CA GLU A 122 -0.59 -15.28 -2.51
C GLU A 122 -1.35 -16.23 -3.44
N ILE A 123 -2.33 -16.99 -2.94
CA ILE A 123 -3.19 -17.91 -3.71
C ILE A 123 -3.88 -17.17 -4.84
N SER A 124 -4.35 -15.95 -4.56
CA SER A 124 -5.06 -15.13 -5.53
C SER A 124 -4.15 -14.54 -6.62
N LEU A 125 -2.84 -14.44 -6.34
CA LEU A 125 -1.80 -14.05 -7.29
C LEU A 125 -1.22 -15.24 -8.06
N THR A 126 -1.16 -16.43 -7.45
CA THR A 126 -0.64 -17.65 -8.06
C THR A 126 -1.80 -18.46 -8.61
N ALA A 127 -1.98 -18.44 -9.94
CA ALA A 127 -2.99 -19.20 -10.66
C ALA A 127 -2.95 -20.70 -10.30
N SER A 128 -3.69 -21.07 -9.25
CA SER A 128 -3.98 -22.43 -8.85
C SER A 128 -5.46 -22.70 -9.17
N ASN A 129 -5.96 -23.91 -8.94
CA ASN A 129 -7.31 -24.39 -9.32
C ASN A 129 -8.50 -23.58 -8.74
N HIS A 130 -8.26 -22.42 -8.13
CA HIS A 130 -9.26 -21.49 -7.63
C HIS A 130 -9.56 -20.40 -8.68
N PRO A 131 -10.83 -19.98 -8.82
CA PRO A 131 -11.17 -18.85 -9.67
C PRO A 131 -10.40 -17.60 -9.22
N ALA A 132 -9.89 -16.84 -10.20
CA ALA A 132 -9.14 -15.62 -9.93
C ALA A 132 -9.96 -14.66 -9.04
N PRO A 133 -9.33 -13.98 -8.07
CA PRO A 133 -10.04 -13.01 -7.23
C PRO A 133 -10.65 -11.92 -8.10
N PHE A 134 -11.78 -11.37 -7.66
CA PHE A 134 -12.27 -10.13 -8.26
C PHE A 134 -11.33 -8.99 -7.87
N VAL A 135 -10.84 -8.24 -8.86
CA VAL A 135 -9.91 -7.13 -8.64
C VAL A 135 -10.60 -5.83 -9.04
N ILE A 136 -10.60 -4.85 -8.14
CA ILE A 136 -10.99 -3.48 -8.46
C ILE A 136 -9.82 -2.77 -9.10
N GLY A 137 -10.08 -2.28 -10.30
CA GLY A 137 -9.14 -1.56 -11.13
C GLY A 137 -8.42 -2.45 -12.14
N ASP A 138 -7.82 -1.81 -13.13
CA ASP A 138 -7.07 -2.40 -14.22
C ASP A 138 -5.74 -1.65 -14.44
N LEU A 139 -5.08 -1.86 -15.56
CA LEU A 139 -3.78 -1.24 -15.86
C LEU A 139 -3.86 0.28 -16.07
N ASN A 140 -5.04 0.83 -16.38
CA ASN A 140 -5.27 2.24 -16.70
C ASN A 140 -6.27 2.92 -15.75
N HIS A 141 -7.04 2.16 -14.98
CA HIS A 141 -8.01 2.64 -13.98
C HIS A 141 -7.70 2.00 -12.64
N PHE A 142 -7.04 2.73 -11.75
CA PHE A 142 -6.59 2.16 -10.49
C PHE A 142 -7.71 2.14 -9.44
N GLY A 143 -7.74 1.09 -8.62
CA GLY A 143 -8.58 0.97 -7.43
C GLY A 143 -8.07 1.78 -6.23
N GLY A 144 -7.01 2.57 -6.41
CA GLY A 144 -6.36 3.36 -5.36
C GLY A 144 -4.87 3.56 -5.64
N TRP A 145 -4.11 3.86 -4.59
CA TRP A 145 -2.67 4.08 -4.63
C TRP A 145 -1.95 3.18 -3.63
N PHE A 146 -0.75 2.75 -3.99
CA PHE A 146 0.21 2.13 -3.10
C PHE A 146 1.44 3.03 -3.06
N CYS A 147 1.74 3.57 -1.88
CA CYS A 147 2.76 4.59 -1.69
C CYS A 147 3.96 4.00 -0.94
N LYS A 148 4.99 3.59 -1.69
CA LYS A 148 6.21 3.05 -1.08
C LYS A 148 7.16 4.20 -0.72
N TYR A 149 7.65 4.21 0.52
CA TYR A 149 8.56 5.24 1.02
C TYR A 149 7.99 6.68 0.93
N CYS A 150 6.68 6.86 1.15
CA CYS A 150 6.04 8.18 1.17
C CYS A 150 6.09 8.83 2.56
N GLN A 151 7.18 8.61 3.28
CA GLN A 151 7.48 9.13 4.60
C GLN A 151 8.57 10.20 4.49
N GLN A 152 9.00 10.80 5.60
CA GLN A 152 10.16 11.69 5.56
C GLN A 152 11.45 10.90 5.26
N PRO A 153 12.48 11.50 4.64
CA PRO A 153 13.74 10.82 4.32
C PRO A 153 14.35 10.06 5.51
N GLU A 154 14.31 10.64 6.71
CA GLU A 154 14.85 10.04 7.93
C GLU A 154 14.12 8.76 8.32
N GLU A 155 12.80 8.72 8.14
CA GLU A 155 11.95 7.56 8.44
C GLU A 155 12.18 6.43 7.43
N ILE A 156 12.37 6.78 6.16
CA ILE A 156 12.71 5.83 5.09
C ILE A 156 14.08 5.21 5.38
N VAL A 157 15.08 6.03 5.75
CA VAL A 157 16.41 5.55 6.14
C VAL A 157 16.31 4.59 7.32
N ALA A 158 15.54 4.92 8.35
CA ALA A 158 15.30 4.03 9.48
C ALA A 158 14.64 2.70 9.08
N GLU A 159 13.64 2.74 8.19
CA GLU A 159 13.00 1.53 7.63
C GLU A 159 14.02 0.66 6.88
N LEU A 160 14.87 1.26 6.04
CA LEU A 160 15.89 0.55 5.26
C LEU A 160 16.94 -0.13 6.15
N HIS A 161 17.42 0.56 7.20
CA HIS A 161 18.37 -0.02 8.16
C HIS A 161 17.75 -1.17 8.96
N ALA A 162 16.48 -1.03 9.35
CA ALA A 162 15.74 -2.08 10.04
C ALA A 162 15.56 -3.33 9.14
N ALA A 163 15.20 -3.13 7.87
CA ALA A 163 15.04 -4.22 6.89
C ALA A 163 16.35 -4.96 6.60
N THR A 164 17.46 -4.22 6.54
CA THR A 164 18.80 -4.80 6.32
C THR A 164 19.23 -5.67 7.50
N SER A 165 18.80 -5.31 8.71
CA SER A 165 19.06 -6.07 9.94
C SER A 165 18.18 -7.32 10.08
N SER A 166 17.05 -7.40 9.36
CA SER A 166 16.01 -8.42 9.56
C SER A 166 15.95 -9.55 8.52
N LEU A 167 17.05 -9.86 7.80
CA LEU A 167 17.15 -10.93 6.78
C LEU A 167 16.26 -10.78 5.53
N THR A 168 15.41 -9.76 5.42
CA THR A 168 14.66 -9.40 4.21
C THR A 168 15.51 -8.44 3.35
N GLN A 169 16.41 -9.01 2.55
CA GLN A 169 17.39 -8.25 1.75
C GLN A 169 16.71 -7.34 0.72
N VAL A 170 16.63 -6.04 1.01
CA VAL A 170 16.75 -5.04 -0.05
C VAL A 170 18.17 -5.19 -0.61
N GLN A 171 18.29 -5.72 -1.83
CA GLN A 171 19.60 -5.87 -2.48
C GLN A 171 20.03 -4.51 -3.02
N PHE A 172 20.73 -3.76 -2.19
CA PHE A 172 21.43 -2.55 -2.62
C PHE A 172 22.49 -2.91 -3.67
N ALA A 173 22.73 -2.02 -4.63
CA ALA A 173 23.87 -2.13 -5.52
C ALA A 173 25.17 -2.32 -4.73
N ASP A 174 26.13 -3.10 -5.25
CA ASP A 174 27.40 -3.41 -4.56
C ASP A 174 28.23 -2.15 -4.22
N THR A 175 28.00 -1.05 -4.93
CA THR A 175 28.58 0.28 -4.65
C THR A 175 27.98 0.96 -3.42
N VAL A 176 26.80 0.54 -2.95
CA VAL A 176 26.05 1.13 -1.82
C VAL A 176 26.10 0.24 -0.57
N ARG A 177 26.48 -1.05 -0.68
CA ARG A 177 26.61 -1.95 0.49
C ARG A 177 27.57 -1.43 1.57
N ASN A 178 28.54 -0.60 1.19
CA ASN A 178 29.54 -0.01 2.08
C ASN A 178 29.25 1.47 2.41
N HIS A 179 28.11 2.02 2.00
CA HIS A 179 27.73 3.40 2.32
C HIS A 179 26.54 3.38 3.26
N ASN A 180 26.69 4.07 4.39
CA ASN A 180 25.58 4.37 5.28
C ASN A 180 24.55 5.15 4.46
N ILE A 181 23.44 4.51 4.11
CA ILE A 181 22.30 5.20 3.52
C ILE A 181 21.85 6.23 4.56
N ASP A 182 22.06 7.50 4.25
CA ASP A 182 21.67 8.63 5.07
C ASP A 182 20.60 9.46 4.36
N ALA A 183 20.04 10.43 5.08
CA ALA A 183 18.98 11.27 4.55
C ALA A 183 19.43 12.07 3.33
N ALA A 184 20.70 12.53 3.29
CA ALA A 184 21.23 13.33 2.18
C ALA A 184 21.35 12.50 0.88
N TYR A 185 21.85 11.27 0.98
CA TYR A 185 21.89 10.35 -0.15
C TYR A 185 20.48 10.03 -0.64
N LEU A 186 19.55 9.75 0.27
CA LEU A 186 18.17 9.47 -0.10
C LEU A 186 17.49 10.67 -0.75
N GLN A 187 17.69 11.89 -0.26
CA GLN A 187 17.19 13.11 -0.88
C GLN A 187 17.69 13.26 -2.32
N LYS A 188 18.95 12.91 -2.59
CA LYS A 188 19.49 12.88 -3.96
C LYS A 188 18.74 11.87 -4.85
N LEU A 189 18.48 10.67 -4.33
CA LEU A 189 17.70 9.67 -5.06
C LEU A 189 16.27 10.14 -5.35
N ILE A 190 15.62 10.79 -4.38
CA ILE A 190 14.28 11.38 -4.55
C ILE A 190 14.32 12.49 -5.59
N ALA A 191 15.32 13.38 -5.54
CA ALA A 191 15.50 14.47 -6.49
C ALA A 191 15.56 13.96 -7.93
N THR A 192 16.42 12.96 -8.18
CA THR A 192 16.67 12.43 -9.54
C THR A 192 15.70 11.32 -9.97
N GLY A 193 14.77 10.93 -9.10
CA GLY A 193 13.82 9.84 -9.38
C GLY A 193 14.48 8.47 -9.50
N ILE A 194 15.50 8.18 -8.68
CA ILE A 194 16.16 6.87 -8.63
C ILE A 194 15.62 6.11 -7.41
N TYR A 195 15.28 4.83 -7.59
CA TYR A 195 14.81 3.98 -6.51
C TYR A 195 15.90 3.73 -5.45
N VAL A 196 15.50 3.28 -4.26
CA VAL A 196 16.42 3.06 -3.11
C VAL A 196 17.52 2.02 -3.39
N ASP A 197 17.42 1.25 -4.47
CA ASP A 197 18.47 0.33 -4.93
C ASP A 197 19.64 1.05 -5.65
N GLY A 198 19.48 2.34 -5.92
CA GLY A 198 20.45 3.20 -6.61
C GLY A 198 20.56 2.93 -8.11
N LYS A 199 19.67 2.13 -8.70
CA LYS A 199 19.75 1.66 -10.09
C LYS A 199 18.48 1.89 -10.88
N MET A 200 17.32 1.61 -10.29
CA MET A 200 16.06 1.64 -11.02
C MET A 200 15.58 3.08 -11.19
N GLN A 201 15.46 3.52 -12.43
CA GLN A 201 14.85 4.81 -12.75
C GLN A 201 13.34 4.74 -12.54
N LEU A 202 12.80 5.71 -11.81
CA LEU A 202 11.37 5.90 -11.62
C LEU A 202 10.81 6.77 -12.75
N LEU A 203 9.51 6.58 -13.01
CA LEU A 203 8.76 7.35 -14.00
C LEU A 203 8.25 8.63 -13.36
N ARG A 204 8.46 9.79 -13.98
CA ARG A 204 7.93 11.06 -13.48
C ARG A 204 6.42 11.14 -13.74
N ASN A 205 5.64 11.31 -12.68
CA ASN A 205 4.22 11.60 -12.79
C ASN A 205 4.01 13.11 -12.81
N ARG A 206 3.24 13.61 -13.77
CA ARG A 206 2.89 15.02 -13.84
C ARG A 206 1.44 15.23 -13.42
N ARG A 207 1.24 16.12 -12.45
CA ARG A 207 -0.06 16.43 -11.86
C ARG A 207 -1.15 16.72 -12.88
N TYR A 208 -0.83 17.45 -13.94
CA TYR A 208 -1.82 17.89 -14.93
C TYR A 208 -2.03 16.92 -16.10
N SER A 209 -1.17 15.93 -16.30
CA SER A 209 -1.34 14.93 -17.36
C SER A 209 -1.89 13.61 -16.85
N ASP A 210 -1.74 13.35 -15.55
CA ASP A 210 -2.08 12.08 -14.94
C ASP A 210 -3.40 12.18 -14.18
N LYS A 211 -4.46 11.59 -14.74
CA LYS A 211 -5.79 11.55 -14.12
C LYS A 211 -5.77 10.91 -12.72
N TYR A 212 -4.81 10.02 -12.45
CA TYR A 212 -4.68 9.31 -11.19
C TYR A 212 -3.45 9.77 -10.40
N TYR A 213 -3.08 11.04 -10.55
CA TYR A 213 -1.90 11.62 -9.91
C TYR A 213 -1.87 11.34 -8.39
N ALA A 214 -2.86 11.84 -7.66
CA ALA A 214 -2.97 11.67 -6.22
C ALA A 214 -4.43 11.49 -5.76
N PRO A 215 -4.68 11.01 -4.53
CA PRO A 215 -6.00 11.03 -3.93
C PRO A 215 -6.57 12.45 -3.90
N SER A 216 -7.87 12.59 -4.21
CA SER A 216 -8.57 13.89 -4.22
C SER A 216 -8.44 14.65 -2.90
N LEU A 217 -8.38 13.93 -1.77
CA LEU A 217 -8.15 14.49 -0.44
C LEU A 217 -6.79 15.19 -0.36
N ALA A 218 -5.72 14.56 -0.87
CA ALA A 218 -4.38 15.13 -0.86
C ALA A 218 -4.34 16.38 -1.74
N GLU A 219 -4.94 16.32 -2.93
CA GLU A 219 -5.00 17.45 -3.85
C GLU A 219 -5.77 18.66 -3.32
N THR A 220 -6.85 18.41 -2.57
CA THR A 220 -7.69 19.46 -1.98
C THR A 220 -7.00 20.10 -0.77
N ASP A 221 -6.37 19.30 0.09
CA ASP A 221 -5.66 19.76 1.28
C ASP A 221 -4.13 19.80 1.04
N ASN A 222 -3.73 20.59 0.03
CA ASN A 222 -2.32 20.74 -0.34
C ASN A 222 -1.46 21.31 0.82
N SER A 223 -2.07 22.03 1.75
CA SER A 223 -1.36 22.57 2.92
C SER A 223 -0.79 21.46 3.81
N LYS A 224 -1.51 20.34 3.90
CA LYS A 224 -1.14 19.19 4.72
C LYS A 224 -0.33 18.15 3.96
N TYR A 225 -0.59 18.00 2.65
CA TYR A 225 -0.01 16.92 1.83
C TYR A 225 0.96 17.41 0.75
N GLY A 226 1.36 18.68 0.75
CA GLY A 226 2.18 19.28 -0.30
C GLY A 226 3.51 18.57 -0.54
N ASN A 227 4.15 18.04 0.52
CA ASN A 227 5.38 17.26 0.42
C ASN A 227 5.22 15.93 -0.34
N LEU A 228 3.99 15.42 -0.45
CA LEU A 228 3.68 14.23 -1.25
C LEU A 228 3.29 14.59 -2.69
N LEU A 229 2.93 15.84 -2.96
CA LEU A 229 2.45 16.33 -4.26
C LEU A 229 3.53 17.06 -5.06
N VAL A 230 4.64 17.45 -4.44
CA VAL A 230 5.73 18.15 -5.11
C VAL A 230 7.04 17.59 -4.61
N ASN A 231 7.98 17.37 -5.54
CA ASN A 231 9.33 16.99 -5.18
C ASN A 231 10.08 18.23 -4.68
N LEU A 232 10.20 18.37 -3.36
CA LEU A 232 10.90 19.52 -2.75
C LEU A 232 12.43 19.45 -2.92
N PHE A 233 12.96 18.31 -3.38
CA PHE A 233 14.39 18.08 -3.57
C PHE A 233 14.82 18.25 -5.04
N GLU A 234 13.87 18.49 -5.95
CA GLU A 234 14.15 18.70 -7.37
C GLU A 234 14.95 20.00 -7.56
N SER A 235 16.15 19.90 -8.14
CA SER A 235 16.93 21.06 -8.56
C SER A 235 16.46 21.54 -9.94
N PHE A 236 16.20 22.83 -10.09
CA PHE A 236 15.77 23.46 -11.35
C PHE A 236 16.77 23.35 -12.51
N ASP A 237 17.99 22.88 -12.26
CA ASP A 237 19.03 22.73 -13.27
C ASP A 237 18.79 21.54 -14.23
N ASP A 238 17.91 20.58 -13.87
CA ASP A 238 17.66 19.36 -14.64
C ASP A 238 16.54 19.52 -15.72
N ASP A 239 15.78 20.63 -15.70
CA ASP A 239 14.71 20.88 -16.67
C ASP A 239 15.24 21.37 -18.04
N ILE A 240 16.50 21.82 -18.13
CA ILE A 240 17.07 22.39 -19.37
C ILE A 240 17.50 21.31 -20.38
N GLU A 241 17.87 20.10 -19.93
CA GLU A 241 18.36 19.05 -20.86
C GLU A 241 17.25 18.28 -21.59
N TYR A 242 16.01 18.26 -21.09
CA TYR A 242 14.93 17.49 -21.71
C TYR A 242 14.15 18.25 -22.80
N GLU A 243 14.23 19.57 -22.87
CA GLU A 243 13.58 20.35 -23.95
C GLU A 243 14.41 20.39 -25.24
N ALA A 244 15.69 20.00 -25.21
CA ALA A 244 16.56 20.00 -26.39
C ALA A 244 16.39 18.77 -27.29
N GLY A 245 15.56 17.79 -26.92
CA GLY A 245 15.44 16.50 -27.61
C GLY A 245 14.31 16.36 -28.63
N ASN A 246 13.48 17.39 -28.84
CA ASN A 246 12.38 17.35 -29.81
C ASN A 246 12.33 18.64 -30.64
N TYR A 247 13.25 18.77 -31.60
CA TYR A 247 13.09 19.58 -32.81
C TYR A 247 13.73 18.86 -34.00
#